data_AF-A0A150U5D8-F1
#
_entry.id   AF-A0A150U5D8-F1
#
_cell.length_a   1.000
_cell.length_b   1.000
_cell.length_c   1.000
_cell.angle_alpha   90.00
_cell.angle_beta   90.00
_cell.angle_gamma   90.00
#
_symmetry.space_group_name_H-M   'P 1'
#
loop_
_entity.id
_entity.type
_entity.pdbx_description
1 polymer ?
#
loop_
_entity_poly.entity_id
_entity_poly.type
_entity_poly.pdbx_seq_one_letter_code
_entity_poly.pdbx_strand_id
1 'polypeptide(L)'
;MFPAALVAAGLSGFASAETLTAVPGQPLQAVLDGARAGDVVTLAPGEYHGSIRIERPLQLVGSRKAVLDGDGSGNVITVSAPDVTVRGLTIRASGRDLQAMNSGIFLQKTAERATIEDNRLVGNLFGVYVHGARGSRVVRNEIEGLRGVRLSEAGNGVSLWNAPDVTIANNIFRYGRDGIFSISSSKDRFVDNRFEQVRFAVHYMYTNDSEISGNVSIGNHVGYAIMYSNRLLVRGNSSDHDRDYGFLFNYANYAQIEGNRVTGGPLGATTEKTEEGPDDERGMLPQAKRESALKSGPEKCVFIYNTNHNKFRSNWFERCAIGVHFTAGSEGNEITGNAFVSNANQVKYVGTRHLDWSTGGRGNYWSDNPAFDLNGDGIADTAYRPNDLIDRVLWTAPAAKVLINSPAVQVIRWAQAQFPALLPGGVVDSHPLVSPPQRVAPKEAR
;
A
#
# COMPACT_ATOMS: atom_id res chain seq x y z
N MET A 1 11.72 20.33 -74.81
CA MET A 1 12.60 20.36 -73.63
C MET A 1 11.74 20.12 -72.40
N PHE A 2 11.72 18.89 -71.88
CA PHE A 2 11.08 18.55 -70.60
C PHE A 2 12.19 18.37 -69.55
N PRO A 3 12.12 18.98 -68.36
CA PRO A 3 13.13 18.80 -67.34
C PRO A 3 12.93 17.45 -66.64
N ALA A 4 14.01 16.68 -66.54
CA ALA A 4 14.06 15.46 -65.76
C ALA A 4 14.07 15.81 -64.25
N ALA A 5 13.04 15.39 -63.53
CA ALA A 5 13.01 15.45 -62.08
C ALA A 5 13.85 14.30 -61.50
N LEU A 6 14.96 14.63 -60.83
CA LEU A 6 15.76 13.69 -60.05
C LEU A 6 14.98 13.33 -58.78
N VAL A 7 14.50 12.08 -58.69
CA VAL A 7 13.97 11.52 -57.44
C VAL A 7 15.17 11.06 -56.61
N ALA A 8 15.53 11.85 -55.59
CA ALA A 8 16.48 11.42 -54.56
C ALA A 8 15.78 10.38 -53.68
N ALA A 9 16.07 9.10 -53.92
CA ALA A 9 15.69 8.02 -53.02
C ALA A 9 16.47 8.20 -51.70
N GLY A 10 15.80 8.74 -50.69
CA GLY A 10 16.31 8.76 -49.32
C GLY A 10 16.46 7.32 -48.84
N LEU A 11 17.70 6.86 -48.71
CA LEU A 11 18.01 5.63 -48.00
C LEU A 11 17.58 5.81 -46.54
N SER A 12 16.40 5.28 -46.21
CA SER A 12 15.99 5.05 -44.83
C SER A 12 16.94 4.02 -44.25
N GLY A 13 18.01 4.50 -43.59
CA GLY A 13 18.90 3.63 -42.83
C GLY A 13 18.07 2.96 -41.74
N PHE A 14 17.86 1.66 -41.86
CA PHE A 14 17.35 0.84 -40.77
C PHE A 14 18.35 0.96 -39.61
N ALA A 15 17.99 1.69 -38.56
CA ALA A 15 18.76 1.71 -37.33
C ALA A 15 18.71 0.29 -36.73
N SER A 16 19.77 -0.48 -36.94
CA SER A 16 19.93 -1.79 -36.32
C SER A 16 20.39 -1.57 -34.88
N ALA A 17 19.63 -2.08 -33.92
CA ALA A 17 20.03 -2.09 -32.53
C ALA A 17 21.25 -3.00 -32.35
N GLU A 18 22.37 -2.45 -31.87
CA GLU A 18 23.59 -3.20 -31.61
C GLU A 18 23.63 -3.70 -30.17
N THR A 19 24.33 -4.81 -29.92
CA THR A 19 24.62 -5.28 -28.55
C THR A 19 26.07 -4.96 -28.20
N LEU A 20 26.26 -4.02 -27.28
CA LEU A 20 27.56 -3.64 -26.74
C LEU A 20 27.81 -4.43 -25.46
N THR A 21 29.00 -5.00 -25.29
CA THR A 21 29.36 -5.69 -24.04
C THR A 21 30.23 -4.78 -23.18
N ALA A 22 29.84 -4.62 -21.93
CA ALA A 22 30.62 -3.95 -20.92
C ALA A 22 31.28 -4.92 -19.94
N VAL A 23 32.58 -4.78 -19.68
CA VAL A 23 33.33 -5.62 -18.73
C VAL A 23 33.82 -4.81 -17.51
N PRO A 24 33.97 -5.42 -16.32
CA PRO A 24 34.50 -4.72 -15.15
C PRO A 24 35.88 -4.09 -15.40
N GLY A 25 36.15 -2.97 -14.75
CA GLY A 25 37.43 -2.23 -14.85
C GLY A 25 37.50 -1.26 -16.03
N GLN A 26 36.58 -1.31 -16.99
CA GLN A 26 36.46 -0.28 -18.01
C GLN A 26 35.47 0.82 -17.58
N PRO A 27 35.57 2.05 -18.13
CA PRO A 27 34.65 3.13 -17.81
C PRO A 27 33.26 2.84 -18.40
N LEU A 28 32.30 2.39 -17.57
CA LEU A 28 30.95 2.07 -18.04
C LEU A 28 30.26 3.26 -18.72
N GLN A 29 30.47 4.47 -18.21
CA GLN A 29 29.90 5.67 -18.83
C GLN A 29 30.36 5.86 -20.28
N ALA A 30 31.63 5.55 -20.60
CA ALA A 30 32.13 5.69 -21.97
C ALA A 30 31.43 4.71 -22.95
N VAL A 31 31.06 3.52 -22.48
CA VAL A 31 30.27 2.57 -23.29
C VAL A 31 28.87 3.09 -23.54
N LEU A 32 28.22 3.65 -22.51
CA LEU A 32 26.90 4.27 -22.62
C LEU A 32 26.94 5.49 -23.56
N ASP A 33 27.98 6.31 -23.45
CA ASP A 33 28.19 7.49 -24.28
C ASP A 33 28.41 7.14 -25.76
N GLY A 34 28.97 5.95 -26.05
CA GLY A 34 29.12 5.41 -27.40
C GLY A 34 27.88 4.73 -27.98
N ALA A 35 26.92 4.36 -27.13
CA ALA A 35 25.71 3.66 -27.55
C ALA A 35 24.74 4.58 -28.32
N ARG A 36 24.02 3.99 -29.28
CA ARG A 36 22.96 4.60 -30.07
C ARG A 36 21.59 4.30 -29.47
N ALA A 37 20.60 5.09 -29.88
CA ALA A 37 19.23 4.85 -29.48
C ALA A 37 18.76 3.47 -29.98
N GLY A 38 18.21 2.66 -29.08
CA GLY A 38 17.74 1.30 -29.32
C GLY A 38 18.77 0.21 -28.96
N ASP A 39 20.02 0.55 -28.70
CA ASP A 39 21.07 -0.44 -28.40
C ASP A 39 20.83 -1.17 -27.07
N VAL A 40 21.49 -2.33 -26.95
CA VAL A 40 21.55 -3.12 -25.72
C VAL A 40 22.98 -3.10 -25.20
N VAL A 41 23.18 -2.55 -24.00
CA VAL A 41 24.45 -2.60 -23.28
C VAL A 41 24.38 -3.73 -22.26
N THR A 42 25.12 -4.80 -22.50
CA THR A 42 25.19 -5.99 -21.64
C THR A 42 26.38 -5.91 -20.69
N LEU A 43 26.13 -5.94 -19.38
CA LEU A 43 27.16 -5.99 -18.34
C LEU A 43 27.58 -7.43 -18.05
N ALA A 44 28.85 -7.73 -18.24
CA ALA A 44 29.46 -8.96 -17.78
C ALA A 44 29.44 -9.05 -16.23
N PRO A 45 29.46 -10.26 -15.65
CA PRO A 45 29.60 -10.42 -14.21
C PRO A 45 30.82 -9.69 -13.63
N GLY A 46 30.62 -8.99 -12.51
CA GLY A 46 31.65 -8.26 -11.76
C GLY A 46 31.13 -6.92 -11.22
N GLU A 47 32.03 -6.15 -10.61
CA GLU A 47 31.69 -4.88 -9.97
C GLU A 47 32.05 -3.68 -10.87
N TYR A 48 31.12 -2.72 -10.95
CA TYR A 48 31.23 -1.46 -11.65
C TYR A 48 31.03 -0.34 -10.64
N HIS A 49 32.05 0.48 -10.43
CA HIS A 49 32.05 1.55 -9.44
C HIS A 49 31.65 2.90 -10.03
N GLY A 50 30.99 3.70 -9.20
CA GLY A 50 30.60 5.07 -9.50
C GLY A 50 29.21 5.20 -10.13
N SER A 51 28.76 6.45 -10.22
CA SER A 51 27.47 6.81 -10.81
C SER A 51 27.50 6.83 -12.33
N ILE A 52 26.40 6.40 -12.96
CA ILE A 52 26.20 6.49 -14.42
C ILE A 52 24.96 7.30 -14.79
N ARG A 53 24.96 7.83 -16.02
CA ARG A 53 23.83 8.52 -16.64
C ARG A 53 23.43 7.82 -17.94
N ILE A 54 22.13 7.58 -18.09
CA ILE A 54 21.54 7.04 -19.32
C ILE A 54 20.70 8.14 -19.97
N GLU A 55 21.29 8.75 -20.99
CA GLU A 55 20.75 9.93 -21.69
C GLU A 55 20.25 9.61 -23.10
N ARG A 56 20.22 8.32 -23.48
CA ARG A 56 19.65 7.84 -24.74
C ARG A 56 18.72 6.66 -24.49
N PRO A 57 17.66 6.47 -25.30
CA PRO A 57 16.80 5.29 -25.21
C PRO A 57 17.63 4.03 -25.48
N LEU A 58 17.83 3.17 -24.49
CA LEU A 58 18.61 1.93 -24.62
C LEU A 58 18.23 0.93 -23.54
N GLN A 59 18.74 -0.29 -23.65
CA GLN A 59 18.61 -1.30 -22.60
C GLN A 59 19.95 -1.53 -21.92
N LEU A 60 20.02 -1.36 -20.59
CA LEU A 60 21.13 -1.78 -19.76
C LEU A 60 20.77 -3.12 -19.11
N VAL A 61 21.44 -4.18 -19.53
CA VAL A 61 21.09 -5.57 -19.16
C VAL A 61 22.29 -6.25 -18.51
N GLY A 62 22.06 -7.13 -17.55
CA GLY A 62 23.12 -7.97 -17.02
C GLY A 62 22.57 -9.20 -16.31
N SER A 63 23.32 -9.67 -15.32
CA SER A 63 22.88 -10.72 -14.39
C SER A 63 23.04 -10.24 -12.96
N ARG A 64 22.48 -10.95 -11.97
CA ARG A 64 22.62 -10.57 -10.55
C ARG A 64 24.09 -10.47 -10.08
N LYS A 65 25.02 -11.02 -10.85
CA LYS A 65 26.48 -10.92 -10.62
C LYS A 65 27.12 -9.66 -11.22
N ALA A 66 26.41 -8.90 -12.05
CA ALA A 66 26.81 -7.56 -12.48
C ALA A 66 26.32 -6.56 -11.43
N VAL A 67 27.26 -6.01 -10.65
CA VAL A 67 27.00 -5.14 -9.51
C VAL A 67 27.38 -3.71 -9.89
N LEU A 68 26.43 -2.78 -9.85
CA LEU A 68 26.69 -1.35 -9.91
C LEU A 68 26.71 -0.81 -8.48
N ASP A 69 27.87 -0.30 -8.07
CA ASP A 69 28.13 0.25 -6.74
C ASP A 69 28.29 1.76 -6.82
N GLY A 70 27.43 2.51 -6.14
CA GLY A 70 27.46 3.97 -6.13
C GLY A 70 28.54 4.59 -5.23
N ASP A 71 29.37 3.79 -4.59
CA ASP A 71 30.44 4.23 -3.67
C ASP A 71 29.94 5.11 -2.52
N GLY A 72 28.66 4.99 -2.15
CA GLY A 72 28.03 5.78 -1.11
C GLY A 72 27.76 7.24 -1.48
N SER A 73 27.74 7.58 -2.78
CA SER A 73 27.58 8.95 -3.26
C SER A 73 26.48 9.08 -4.33
N GLY A 74 25.68 10.15 -4.24
CA GLY A 74 24.68 10.50 -5.25
C GLY A 74 23.67 9.39 -5.59
N ASN A 75 23.17 9.42 -6.82
CA ASN A 75 22.40 8.33 -7.42
C ASN A 75 23.33 7.33 -8.10
N VAL A 76 23.06 6.03 -8.03
CA VAL A 76 23.87 5.02 -8.74
C VAL A 76 23.60 5.09 -10.24
N ILE A 77 22.33 5.11 -10.64
CA ILE A 77 21.90 5.29 -12.03
C ILE A 77 20.97 6.49 -12.11
N THR A 78 21.28 7.44 -12.98
CA THR A 78 20.35 8.52 -13.36
C THR A 78 19.87 8.30 -14.79
N VAL A 79 18.55 8.23 -14.98
CA VAL A 79 17.93 8.08 -16.30
C VAL A 79 17.25 9.39 -16.68
N SER A 80 17.55 9.89 -17.87
CA SER A 80 16.95 11.11 -18.43
C SER A 80 16.29 10.89 -19.78
N ALA A 81 16.64 9.82 -20.49
CA ALA A 81 16.00 9.45 -21.75
C ALA A 81 14.74 8.60 -21.56
N PRO A 82 13.77 8.72 -22.49
CA PRO A 82 12.60 7.86 -22.50
C PRO A 82 12.96 6.45 -22.95
N ASP A 83 12.05 5.51 -22.69
CA ASP A 83 12.09 4.13 -23.21
C ASP A 83 13.38 3.37 -22.83
N VAL A 84 14.00 3.76 -21.71
CA VAL A 84 15.16 3.08 -21.14
C VAL A 84 14.73 1.85 -20.36
N THR A 85 15.45 0.74 -20.55
CA THR A 85 15.28 -0.46 -19.72
C THR A 85 16.52 -0.69 -18.86
N VAL A 86 16.35 -0.93 -17.56
CA VAL A 86 17.41 -1.39 -16.66
C VAL A 86 17.01 -2.74 -16.10
N ARG A 87 17.79 -3.79 -16.40
CA ARG A 87 17.36 -5.17 -16.14
C ARG A 87 18.43 -6.11 -15.62
N GLY A 88 18.06 -6.89 -14.62
CA GLY A 88 18.81 -8.05 -14.17
C GLY A 88 20.04 -7.72 -13.34
N LEU A 89 20.20 -6.48 -12.85
CA LEU A 89 21.42 -6.02 -12.18
C LEU A 89 21.30 -6.08 -10.66
N THR A 90 22.44 -6.09 -9.97
CA THR A 90 22.50 -5.71 -8.55
C THR A 90 22.94 -4.25 -8.46
N ILE A 91 22.19 -3.40 -7.75
CA ILE A 91 22.45 -1.96 -7.63
C ILE A 91 22.49 -1.59 -6.15
N ARG A 92 23.62 -1.04 -5.68
CA ARG A 92 23.83 -0.81 -4.26
C ARG A 92 24.58 0.49 -3.95
N ALA A 93 24.52 0.86 -2.67
CA ALA A 93 25.32 1.92 -2.07
C ALA A 93 25.17 3.30 -2.76
N SER A 94 23.92 3.74 -2.98
CA SER A 94 23.66 5.17 -3.23
C SER A 94 24.15 6.05 -2.08
N GLY A 95 24.20 7.36 -2.31
CA GLY A 95 24.35 8.34 -1.22
C GLY A 95 23.14 8.35 -0.26
N ARG A 96 23.26 9.12 0.83
CA ARG A 96 22.30 9.16 1.95
C ARG A 96 21.57 10.51 2.16
N ASP A 97 21.63 11.40 1.18
CA ASP A 97 20.96 12.70 1.25
C ASP A 97 19.51 12.59 0.77
N LEU A 98 18.57 12.77 1.70
CA LEU A 98 17.13 12.77 1.46
C LEU A 98 16.68 13.93 0.56
N GLN A 99 17.30 15.11 0.68
CA GLN A 99 16.95 16.29 -0.10
C GLN A 99 17.43 16.14 -1.55
N ALA A 100 18.61 15.55 -1.74
CA ALA A 100 19.13 15.21 -3.06
C ALA A 100 18.42 14.00 -3.70
N MET A 101 17.51 13.33 -2.97
CA MET A 101 16.77 12.16 -3.44
C MET A 101 17.69 11.00 -3.87
N ASN A 102 18.82 10.82 -3.17
CA ASN A 102 19.81 9.81 -3.55
C ASN A 102 19.20 8.41 -3.62
N SER A 103 19.44 7.69 -4.71
CA SER A 103 18.73 6.46 -5.01
C SER A 103 19.59 5.46 -5.77
N GLY A 104 19.17 4.19 -5.75
CA GLY A 104 19.72 3.18 -6.64
C GLY A 104 19.46 3.57 -8.09
N ILE A 105 18.21 3.91 -8.42
CA ILE A 105 17.82 4.39 -9.74
C ILE A 105 16.96 5.64 -9.60
N PHE A 106 17.41 6.75 -10.19
CA PHE A 106 16.67 8.00 -10.27
C PHE A 106 16.14 8.20 -11.69
N LEU A 107 14.82 8.25 -11.84
CA LEU A 107 14.16 8.59 -13.10
C LEU A 107 13.80 10.07 -13.09
N GLN A 108 14.44 10.84 -13.96
CA GLN A 108 14.08 12.25 -14.18
C GLN A 108 12.74 12.36 -14.92
N LYS A 109 12.15 13.55 -14.90
CA LYS A 109 10.84 13.81 -15.54
C LYS A 109 10.78 13.40 -17.01
N THR A 110 11.89 13.51 -17.73
CA THR A 110 12.01 13.17 -19.15
C THR A 110 12.19 11.67 -19.42
N ALA A 111 12.42 10.85 -18.39
CA ALA A 111 12.60 9.40 -18.49
C ALA A 111 11.27 8.64 -18.66
N GLU A 112 10.40 9.13 -19.55
CA GLU A 112 9.09 8.54 -19.77
C GLU A 112 9.17 7.08 -20.22
N ARG A 113 8.22 6.25 -19.78
CA ARG A 113 8.11 4.83 -20.16
C ARG A 113 9.36 4.01 -19.85
N ALA A 114 10.17 4.43 -18.87
CA ALA A 114 11.29 3.64 -18.40
C ALA A 114 10.81 2.33 -17.77
N THR A 115 11.54 1.24 -18.00
CA THR A 115 11.26 -0.08 -17.44
C THR A 115 12.41 -0.54 -16.56
N ILE A 116 12.14 -0.65 -15.26
CA ILE A 116 13.08 -1.11 -14.25
C ILE A 116 12.63 -2.49 -13.80
N GLU A 117 13.31 -3.53 -14.25
CA GLU A 117 12.84 -4.91 -14.05
C GLU A 117 13.88 -5.94 -13.66
N ASP A 118 13.45 -6.93 -12.86
CA ASP A 118 14.28 -8.08 -12.49
C ASP A 118 15.61 -7.71 -11.79
N ASN A 119 15.70 -6.52 -11.18
CA ASN A 119 16.90 -6.05 -10.47
C ASN A 119 16.86 -6.38 -8.97
N ARG A 120 18.05 -6.39 -8.34
CA ARG A 120 18.24 -6.44 -6.90
C ARG A 120 18.80 -5.10 -6.42
N LEU A 121 18.01 -4.32 -5.69
CA LEU A 121 18.40 -3.01 -5.15
C LEU A 121 18.64 -3.13 -3.65
N VAL A 122 19.85 -2.84 -3.18
CA VAL A 122 20.25 -3.14 -1.79
C VAL A 122 21.00 -1.98 -1.15
N GLY A 123 20.56 -1.58 0.04
CA GLY A 123 21.30 -0.60 0.84
C GLY A 123 21.36 0.77 0.20
N ASN A 124 20.40 1.09 -0.68
CA ASN A 124 20.20 2.42 -1.22
C ASN A 124 19.28 3.21 -0.30
N LEU A 125 19.42 4.55 -0.28
CA LEU A 125 18.51 5.41 0.47
C LEU A 125 17.08 5.26 -0.07
N PHE A 126 16.87 5.55 -1.36
CA PHE A 126 15.69 5.12 -2.10
C PHE A 126 16.07 3.99 -3.06
N GLY A 127 15.24 2.95 -3.18
CA GLY A 127 15.48 1.92 -4.20
C GLY A 127 15.36 2.51 -5.60
N VAL A 128 14.14 2.91 -5.96
CA VAL A 128 13.84 3.64 -7.21
C VAL A 128 13.10 4.93 -6.88
N TYR A 129 13.54 6.05 -7.45
CA TYR A 129 12.84 7.32 -7.34
C TYR A 129 12.31 7.74 -8.71
N VAL A 130 10.98 7.81 -8.84
CA VAL A 130 10.28 8.21 -10.06
C VAL A 130 9.86 9.67 -9.94
N HIS A 131 10.67 10.58 -10.48
CA HIS A 131 10.43 12.01 -10.40
C HIS A 131 9.78 12.49 -11.71
N GLY A 132 8.47 12.39 -11.81
CA GLY A 132 7.71 12.88 -12.96
C GLY A 132 7.75 12.00 -14.22
N ALA A 133 8.46 10.88 -14.20
CA ALA A 133 8.64 9.98 -15.34
C ALA A 133 7.37 9.18 -15.66
N ARG A 134 6.48 9.78 -16.46
CA ARG A 134 5.19 9.22 -16.84
C ARG A 134 5.31 7.83 -17.48
N GLY A 135 4.36 6.94 -17.19
CA GLY A 135 4.24 5.66 -17.91
C GLY A 135 5.29 4.63 -17.52
N SER A 136 6.13 4.94 -16.51
CA SER A 136 7.24 4.09 -16.12
C SER A 136 6.77 2.83 -15.39
N ARG A 137 7.60 1.79 -15.42
CA ARG A 137 7.30 0.48 -14.87
C ARG A 137 8.43 0.06 -13.94
N VAL A 138 8.10 -0.24 -12.68
CA VAL A 138 9.02 -0.84 -11.71
C VAL A 138 8.49 -2.22 -11.38
N VAL A 139 9.02 -3.27 -11.99
CA VAL A 139 8.40 -4.60 -11.98
C VAL A 139 9.38 -5.74 -11.67
N ARG A 140 8.96 -6.71 -10.85
CA ARG A 140 9.77 -7.90 -10.52
C ARG A 140 11.14 -7.60 -9.88
N ASN A 141 11.28 -6.48 -9.17
CA ASN A 141 12.51 -6.15 -8.46
C ASN A 141 12.47 -6.67 -7.01
N GLU A 142 13.64 -6.94 -6.47
CA GLU A 142 13.86 -7.18 -5.05
C GLU A 142 14.54 -5.94 -4.45
N ILE A 143 13.85 -5.28 -3.52
CA ILE A 143 14.29 -4.00 -2.96
C ILE A 143 14.45 -4.14 -1.45
N GLU A 144 15.71 -4.09 -1.01
CA GLU A 144 16.11 -4.12 0.39
C GLU A 144 16.60 -2.73 0.83
N GLY A 145 15.78 -2.04 1.63
CA GLY A 145 16.08 -0.71 2.14
C GLY A 145 17.19 -0.69 3.20
N LEU A 146 17.59 0.52 3.61
CA LEU A 146 18.58 0.71 4.68
C LEU A 146 18.13 0.09 6.00
N ARG A 147 19.08 -0.47 6.74
CA ARG A 147 18.90 -1.08 8.06
C ARG A 147 19.83 -0.41 9.07
N GLY A 148 19.46 -0.43 10.35
CA GLY A 148 20.29 0.09 11.44
C GLY A 148 20.40 1.63 11.47
N VAL A 149 19.53 2.33 10.74
CA VAL A 149 19.37 3.79 10.77
C VAL A 149 18.06 4.16 11.46
N ARG A 150 17.88 5.43 11.85
CA ARG A 150 16.56 5.89 12.31
C ARG A 150 15.55 5.77 11.17
N LEU A 151 14.29 5.48 11.50
CA LEU A 151 13.26 5.29 10.49
C LEU A 151 13.03 6.55 9.64
N SER A 152 13.17 7.72 10.25
CA SER A 152 13.12 9.04 9.58
C SER A 152 14.30 9.31 8.64
N GLU A 153 15.44 8.63 8.84
CA GLU A 153 16.64 8.73 8.00
C GLU A 153 16.65 7.69 6.86
N ALA A 154 15.80 6.67 6.93
CA ALA A 154 15.61 5.72 5.85
C ALA A 154 14.72 6.32 4.74
N GLY A 155 15.09 6.02 3.49
CA GLY A 155 14.21 6.27 2.36
C GLY A 155 13.29 5.08 2.08
N ASN A 156 12.52 5.22 1.01
CA ASN A 156 11.48 4.27 0.62
C ASN A 156 12.00 3.28 -0.44
N GLY A 157 11.34 2.13 -0.58
CA GLY A 157 11.65 1.18 -1.64
C GLY A 157 11.45 1.81 -3.02
N VAL A 158 10.23 2.29 -3.30
CA VAL A 158 9.94 3.13 -4.47
C VAL A 158 9.26 4.43 -4.03
N SER A 159 9.74 5.57 -4.52
CA SER A 159 9.13 6.89 -4.32
C SER A 159 8.60 7.45 -5.64
N LEU A 160 7.36 7.92 -5.65
CA LEU A 160 6.73 8.59 -6.81
C LEU A 160 6.43 10.04 -6.44
N TRP A 161 6.87 10.95 -7.28
CA TRP A 161 6.53 12.36 -7.17
C TRP A 161 6.04 12.87 -8.53
N ASN A 162 4.77 13.30 -8.59
CA ASN A 162 4.18 13.90 -9.79
C ASN A 162 4.33 13.05 -11.07
N ALA A 163 4.25 11.72 -10.95
CA ALA A 163 4.58 10.77 -12.01
C ALA A 163 3.37 9.90 -12.37
N PRO A 164 2.47 10.37 -13.26
CA PRO A 164 1.25 9.64 -13.56
C PRO A 164 1.49 8.40 -14.41
N ASP A 165 0.52 7.48 -14.39
CA ASP A 165 0.49 6.28 -15.25
C ASP A 165 1.62 5.29 -14.93
N VAL A 166 2.10 5.25 -13.68
CA VAL A 166 3.19 4.39 -13.25
C VAL A 166 2.65 3.04 -12.78
N THR A 167 3.29 1.96 -13.22
CA THR A 167 3.00 0.60 -12.74
C THR A 167 4.12 0.11 -11.83
N ILE A 168 3.79 -0.26 -10.60
CA ILE A 168 4.70 -0.92 -9.66
C ILE A 168 4.12 -2.29 -9.37
N ALA A 169 4.72 -3.36 -9.89
CA ALA A 169 4.10 -4.67 -9.77
C ALA A 169 5.07 -5.84 -9.58
N ASN A 170 4.62 -6.85 -8.82
CA ASN A 170 5.37 -8.09 -8.57
C ASN A 170 6.74 -7.84 -7.91
N ASN A 171 6.92 -6.74 -7.17
CA ASN A 171 8.16 -6.48 -6.46
C ASN A 171 8.11 -7.05 -5.04
N ILE A 172 9.28 -7.37 -4.50
CA ILE A 172 9.48 -7.76 -3.10
C ILE A 172 10.19 -6.62 -2.39
N PHE A 173 9.57 -6.10 -1.34
CA PHE A 173 10.08 -5.00 -0.52
C PHE A 173 10.40 -5.49 0.88
N ARG A 174 11.62 -5.18 1.35
CA ARG A 174 12.05 -5.45 2.72
C ARG A 174 12.82 -4.27 3.31
N TYR A 175 12.52 -3.92 4.55
CA TYR A 175 13.25 -2.88 5.30
C TYR A 175 13.20 -1.49 4.65
N GLY A 176 13.87 -0.51 5.28
CA GLY A 176 13.75 0.90 4.93
C GLY A 176 12.57 1.55 5.62
N ARG A 177 12.08 2.67 5.06
CA ARG A 177 10.94 3.41 5.62
C ARG A 177 9.61 2.88 5.09
N ASP A 178 9.20 3.29 3.89
CA ASP A 178 7.97 2.79 3.27
C ASP A 178 8.31 1.89 2.06
N GLY A 179 7.44 0.92 1.76
CA GLY A 179 7.58 0.09 0.56
C GLY A 179 7.40 0.92 -0.70
N ILE A 180 6.18 1.43 -0.89
CA ILE A 180 5.87 2.41 -1.93
C ILE A 180 5.33 3.69 -1.29
N PHE A 181 5.94 4.83 -1.62
CA PHE A 181 5.43 6.15 -1.27
C PHE A 181 5.07 6.91 -2.55
N SER A 182 3.84 7.40 -2.65
CA SER A 182 3.38 8.21 -3.78
C SER A 182 2.82 9.52 -3.30
N ILE A 183 3.27 10.63 -3.93
CA ILE A 183 2.73 11.95 -3.68
C ILE A 183 2.37 12.68 -4.99
N SER A 184 1.17 13.26 -5.00
CA SER A 184 0.66 14.10 -6.10
C SER A 184 0.68 13.40 -7.46
N SER A 185 0.17 12.18 -7.53
CA SER A 185 0.17 11.36 -8.76
C SER A 185 -1.24 10.90 -9.19
N SER A 186 -1.36 10.23 -10.33
CA SER A 186 -2.64 9.68 -10.80
C SER A 186 -2.52 8.57 -11.82
N LYS A 187 -3.57 7.72 -11.92
CA LYS A 187 -3.63 6.59 -12.86
C LYS A 187 -2.56 5.53 -12.61
N ASP A 188 -2.07 5.46 -11.38
CA ASP A 188 -1.03 4.52 -10.99
C ASP A 188 -1.63 3.15 -10.65
N ARG A 189 -0.81 2.11 -10.82
CA ARG A 189 -1.20 0.72 -10.58
C ARG A 189 -0.16 0.04 -9.70
N PHE A 190 -0.50 -0.19 -8.43
CA PHE A 190 0.36 -0.93 -7.50
C PHE A 190 -0.23 -2.33 -7.31
N VAL A 191 0.39 -3.32 -7.95
CA VAL A 191 -0.26 -4.63 -8.20
C VAL A 191 0.64 -5.80 -7.79
N ASP A 192 0.08 -6.76 -7.04
CA ASP A 192 0.74 -8.03 -6.72
C ASP A 192 2.14 -7.88 -6.07
N ASN A 193 2.39 -6.81 -5.31
CA ASN A 193 3.64 -6.62 -4.58
C ASN A 193 3.60 -7.25 -3.19
N ARG A 194 4.77 -7.63 -2.68
CA ARG A 194 4.95 -8.19 -1.32
C ARG A 194 5.80 -7.27 -0.47
N PHE A 195 5.35 -7.00 0.75
CA PHE A 195 6.00 -6.07 1.68
C PHE A 195 6.20 -6.69 3.05
N GLU A 196 7.44 -6.66 3.55
CA GLU A 196 7.81 -7.18 4.86
C GLU A 196 8.71 -6.20 5.60
N GLN A 197 8.46 -5.98 6.89
CA GLN A 197 9.32 -5.18 7.77
C GLN A 197 9.57 -3.74 7.27
N VAL A 198 8.56 -3.11 6.69
CA VAL A 198 8.53 -1.67 6.40
C VAL A 198 7.59 -0.96 7.37
N ARG A 199 7.68 0.37 7.43
CA ARG A 199 6.69 1.20 8.14
C ARG A 199 5.34 1.04 7.44
N PHE A 200 5.20 1.57 6.23
CA PHE A 200 3.98 1.44 5.42
C PHE A 200 4.24 0.60 4.18
N ALA A 201 3.43 -0.42 3.90
CA ALA A 201 3.55 -1.18 2.66
C ALA A 201 3.25 -0.27 1.46
N VAL A 202 2.11 0.42 1.51
CA VAL A 202 1.72 1.45 0.53
C VAL A 202 1.32 2.72 1.27
N HIS A 203 1.91 3.85 0.88
CA HIS A 203 1.64 5.17 1.42
C HIS A 203 1.24 6.14 0.30
N TYR A 204 -0.04 6.50 0.25
CA TYR A 204 -0.60 7.46 -0.71
C TYR A 204 -0.77 8.83 -0.07
N MET A 205 -0.31 9.85 -0.78
CA MET A 205 -0.60 11.27 -0.51
C MET A 205 -1.08 11.92 -1.80
N TYR A 206 -2.30 12.45 -1.83
CA TYR A 206 -2.82 13.17 -3.02
C TYR A 206 -2.70 12.39 -4.34
N THR A 207 -2.89 11.06 -4.30
CA THR A 207 -2.73 10.18 -5.47
C THR A 207 -4.11 9.67 -5.90
N ASN A 208 -4.61 10.12 -7.05
CA ASN A 208 -6.02 9.95 -7.42
C ASN A 208 -6.19 8.96 -8.59
N ASP A 209 -7.41 8.47 -8.82
CA ASP A 209 -7.76 7.68 -10.01
C ASP A 209 -6.85 6.46 -10.21
N SER A 210 -6.45 5.81 -9.12
CA SER A 210 -5.38 4.81 -9.09
C SER A 210 -5.85 3.49 -8.49
N GLU A 211 -5.11 2.41 -8.77
CA GLU A 211 -5.41 1.05 -8.34
C GLU A 211 -4.35 0.50 -7.38
N ILE A 212 -4.82 -0.11 -6.29
CA ILE A 212 -4.03 -0.92 -5.37
C ILE A 212 -4.67 -2.30 -5.33
N SER A 213 -4.03 -3.32 -5.91
CA SER A 213 -4.65 -4.63 -6.02
C SER A 213 -3.72 -5.82 -5.85
N GLY A 214 -4.23 -6.89 -5.22
CA GLY A 214 -3.50 -8.16 -5.08
C GLY A 214 -2.23 -8.10 -4.22
N ASN A 215 -1.96 -6.98 -3.55
CA ASN A 215 -0.74 -6.82 -2.76
C ASN A 215 -0.83 -7.60 -1.45
N VAL A 216 0.33 -7.94 -0.90
CA VAL A 216 0.46 -8.67 0.37
C VAL A 216 1.40 -7.90 1.31
N SER A 217 0.85 -7.42 2.43
CA SER A 217 1.56 -6.77 3.53
C SER A 217 1.66 -7.73 4.71
N ILE A 218 2.88 -7.93 5.23
CA ILE A 218 3.14 -8.89 6.32
C ILE A 218 4.03 -8.25 7.38
N GLY A 219 3.52 -8.16 8.61
CA GLY A 219 4.33 -7.74 9.76
C GLY A 219 4.93 -6.34 9.62
N ASN A 220 4.27 -5.43 8.89
CA ASN A 220 4.66 -4.04 8.75
C ASN A 220 4.06 -3.21 9.91
N HIS A 221 4.44 -1.93 10.05
CA HIS A 221 3.74 -1.08 11.03
C HIS A 221 2.30 -0.83 10.59
N VAL A 222 2.10 -0.52 9.30
CA VAL A 222 0.79 -0.40 8.66
C VAL A 222 0.84 -1.06 7.29
N GLY A 223 -0.22 -1.76 6.93
CA GLY A 223 -0.37 -2.28 5.57
C GLY A 223 -0.56 -1.14 4.58
N TYR A 224 -1.77 -0.61 4.49
CA TYR A 224 -2.13 0.35 3.44
C TYR A 224 -2.57 1.67 4.06
N ALA A 225 -1.72 2.69 3.95
CA ALA A 225 -1.99 4.06 4.38
C ALA A 225 -2.44 4.91 3.18
N ILE A 226 -3.75 5.13 3.08
CA ILE A 226 -4.41 5.80 1.96
C ILE A 226 -4.88 7.18 2.40
N MET A 227 -4.15 8.22 1.98
CA MET A 227 -4.41 9.58 2.45
C MET A 227 -4.69 10.58 1.33
N TYR A 228 -5.63 11.50 1.58
CA TYR A 228 -5.96 12.66 0.76
C TYR A 228 -6.20 12.35 -0.73
N SER A 229 -6.84 11.22 -1.01
CA SER A 229 -6.88 10.62 -2.35
C SER A 229 -8.30 10.26 -2.75
N ASN A 230 -8.63 10.33 -4.05
CA ASN A 230 -9.98 10.16 -4.55
C ASN A 230 -10.06 9.14 -5.68
N ARG A 231 -11.23 8.48 -5.79
CA ARG A 231 -11.57 7.57 -6.90
C ARG A 231 -10.57 6.42 -7.04
N LEU A 232 -10.29 5.77 -5.92
CA LEU A 232 -9.37 4.64 -5.87
C LEU A 232 -10.10 3.32 -6.09
N LEU A 233 -9.40 2.37 -6.71
CA LEU A 233 -9.79 0.96 -6.71
C LEU A 233 -8.83 0.20 -5.78
N VAL A 234 -9.32 -0.23 -4.62
CA VAL A 234 -8.55 -0.99 -3.63
C VAL A 234 -9.14 -2.39 -3.53
N ARG A 235 -8.51 -3.38 -4.16
CA ARG A 235 -9.14 -4.71 -4.29
C ARG A 235 -8.23 -5.91 -4.08
N GLY A 236 -8.73 -6.93 -3.39
CA GLY A 236 -8.02 -8.21 -3.26
C GLY A 236 -6.66 -8.12 -2.56
N ASN A 237 -6.41 -7.07 -1.78
CA ASN A 237 -5.17 -6.94 -1.02
C ASN A 237 -5.26 -7.67 0.32
N SER A 238 -4.13 -8.12 0.85
CA SER A 238 -4.04 -8.81 2.13
C SER A 238 -3.09 -8.09 3.07
N SER A 239 -3.58 -7.69 4.24
CA SER A 239 -2.77 -7.31 5.39
C SER A 239 -2.75 -8.48 6.39
N ASP A 240 -1.57 -8.93 6.77
CA ASP A 240 -1.36 -10.10 7.62
C ASP A 240 -0.42 -9.76 8.77
N HIS A 241 -0.97 -9.68 9.98
CA HIS A 241 -0.23 -9.35 11.21
C HIS A 241 0.55 -8.03 11.13
N ASP A 242 0.05 -7.03 10.40
CA ASP A 242 0.56 -5.66 10.51
C ASP A 242 0.28 -5.11 11.93
N ARG A 243 1.12 -4.20 12.44
CA ARG A 243 1.12 -3.84 13.87
C ARG A 243 -0.05 -2.93 14.26
N ASP A 244 -0.20 -1.81 13.56
CA ASP A 244 -1.08 -0.72 13.98
C ASP A 244 -2.40 -0.76 13.18
N TYR A 245 -2.29 -0.79 11.86
CA TYR A 245 -3.44 -0.76 10.94
C TYR A 245 -3.28 -1.75 9.79
N GLY A 246 -4.34 -2.47 9.44
CA GLY A 246 -4.39 -3.16 8.15
C GLY A 246 -4.61 -2.17 7.01
N PHE A 247 -5.70 -1.41 7.11
CA PHE A 247 -5.97 -0.26 6.26
C PHE A 247 -6.18 1.01 7.10
N LEU A 248 -5.55 2.09 6.66
CA LEU A 248 -5.71 3.44 7.20
C LEU A 248 -6.25 4.33 6.08
N PHE A 249 -7.50 4.74 6.18
CA PHE A 249 -8.12 5.71 5.27
C PHE A 249 -8.27 7.06 5.97
N ASN A 250 -7.60 8.08 5.43
CA ASN A 250 -7.63 9.44 5.95
C ASN A 250 -7.88 10.43 4.81
N TYR A 251 -9.06 11.05 4.73
CA TYR A 251 -9.46 11.83 3.54
C TYR A 251 -9.37 11.02 2.24
N ALA A 252 -9.75 9.74 2.27
CA ALA A 252 -9.92 8.93 1.07
C ALA A 252 -11.40 8.96 0.65
N ASN A 253 -11.71 9.39 -0.57
CA ASN A 253 -13.12 9.55 -0.98
C ASN A 253 -13.44 8.89 -2.32
N TYR A 254 -14.71 8.52 -2.50
CA TYR A 254 -15.23 7.96 -3.75
C TYR A 254 -14.50 6.68 -4.22
N ALA A 255 -13.90 5.94 -3.29
CA ALA A 255 -13.16 4.73 -3.56
C ALA A 255 -14.06 3.49 -3.52
N GLN A 256 -13.64 2.47 -4.28
CA GLN A 256 -14.18 1.12 -4.25
C GLN A 256 -13.18 0.22 -3.51
N ILE A 257 -13.58 -0.30 -2.36
CA ILE A 257 -12.77 -1.13 -1.48
C ILE A 257 -13.40 -2.52 -1.42
N GLU A 258 -12.86 -3.46 -2.22
CA GLU A 258 -13.55 -4.72 -2.49
C GLU A 258 -12.67 -5.96 -2.32
N GLY A 259 -13.16 -6.98 -1.62
CA GLY A 259 -12.48 -8.28 -1.56
C GLY A 259 -11.14 -8.25 -0.81
N ASN A 260 -10.86 -7.22 0.00
CA ASN A 260 -9.62 -7.13 0.76
C ASN A 260 -9.71 -7.94 2.04
N ARG A 261 -8.57 -8.40 2.54
CA ARG A 261 -8.45 -9.17 3.78
C ARG A 261 -7.52 -8.47 4.74
N VAL A 262 -7.93 -8.39 6.00
CA VAL A 262 -7.07 -8.04 7.11
C VAL A 262 -7.14 -9.16 8.13
N THR A 263 -5.98 -9.69 8.46
CA THR A 263 -5.82 -10.77 9.41
C THR A 263 -4.96 -10.32 10.56
N GLY A 264 -5.55 -10.31 11.74
CA GLY A 264 -4.82 -10.11 12.97
C GLY A 264 -4.41 -11.40 13.66
N GLY A 265 -3.63 -11.21 14.71
CA GLY A 265 -3.18 -12.25 15.61
C GLY A 265 -1.98 -11.81 16.44
N PRO A 266 -1.43 -12.71 17.28
CA PRO A 266 -0.25 -12.41 18.08
C PRO A 266 0.91 -11.95 17.20
N LEU A 267 1.48 -10.79 17.50
CA LEU A 267 2.73 -10.36 16.87
C LEU A 267 3.87 -11.15 17.51
N GLY A 268 4.82 -11.62 16.69
CA GLY A 268 6.03 -12.27 17.18
C GLY A 268 6.84 -11.32 18.08
N ALA A 269 7.65 -11.89 19.00
CA ALA A 269 8.48 -11.14 19.95
C ALA A 269 9.57 -10.24 19.31
N THR A 270 9.60 -10.12 17.99
CA THR A 270 10.57 -9.36 17.22
C THR A 270 10.04 -7.96 16.91
N THR A 271 10.02 -7.06 17.90
CA THR A 271 10.07 -5.59 17.73
C THR A 271 10.09 -4.88 19.10
N GLU A 272 10.97 -5.34 20.01
CA GLU A 272 11.19 -4.68 21.32
C GLU A 272 12.26 -3.57 21.29
N LYS A 273 12.79 -3.20 20.12
CA LYS A 273 13.51 -1.93 20.02
C LYS A 273 12.49 -0.84 19.75
N THR A 274 12.59 0.25 20.50
CA THR A 274 11.84 1.50 20.40
C THR A 274 11.75 2.01 18.96
N GLU A 275 10.89 1.41 18.15
CA GLU A 275 10.59 1.90 16.81
C GLU A 275 9.49 2.96 16.97
N GLU A 276 9.86 4.17 16.54
CA GLU A 276 8.98 5.32 16.36
C GLU A 276 7.71 4.85 15.63
N GLY A 277 6.55 5.12 16.25
CA GLY A 277 5.29 4.86 15.59
C GLY A 277 5.08 5.83 14.43
N PRO A 278 4.10 5.59 13.55
CA PRO A 278 3.68 6.59 12.56
C PRO A 278 3.22 7.92 13.18
N ASP A 279 3.05 7.98 14.50
CA ASP A 279 2.71 9.16 15.32
C ASP A 279 3.72 10.32 15.24
N ASP A 280 4.92 10.13 14.66
CA ASP A 280 5.91 11.21 14.52
C ASP A 280 5.68 12.17 13.33
N GLU A 281 4.63 11.96 12.52
CA GLU A 281 4.06 13.04 11.70
C GLU A 281 3.18 13.94 12.58
N ARG A 282 3.83 14.91 13.24
CA ARG A 282 3.21 15.89 14.15
C ARG A 282 2.00 16.57 13.49
N GLY A 283 0.79 16.22 13.93
CA GLY A 283 -0.41 17.07 13.80
C GLY A 283 -1.66 16.45 13.15
N MET A 284 -1.60 15.23 12.59
CA MET A 284 -2.72 14.68 11.81
C MET A 284 -3.36 13.40 12.37
N LEU A 285 -2.77 12.75 13.37
CA LEU A 285 -3.28 11.51 13.97
C LEU A 285 -3.43 11.66 15.50
N PRO A 286 -4.51 11.13 16.12
CA PRO A 286 -4.65 11.11 17.57
C PRO A 286 -3.54 10.26 18.21
N GLN A 287 -2.91 10.77 19.28
CA GLN A 287 -1.86 10.05 20.01
C GLN A 287 -2.40 8.74 20.62
N ALA A 288 -1.80 7.60 20.26
CA ALA A 288 -2.07 6.34 20.94
C ALA A 288 -1.16 6.22 22.18
N LYS A 289 -1.74 6.28 23.39
CA LYS A 289 -0.99 5.94 24.61
C LYS A 289 -0.58 4.46 24.57
N ARG A 290 0.71 4.18 24.73
CA ARG A 290 1.27 2.82 24.71
C ARG A 290 1.03 2.12 26.06
N GLU A 291 0.16 1.12 26.08
CA GLU A 291 0.18 0.08 27.11
C GLU A 291 0.84 -1.19 26.56
N SER A 292 1.70 -1.78 27.40
CA SER A 292 2.56 -2.92 27.13
C SER A 292 1.90 -4.20 27.64
N ALA A 293 1.27 -4.95 26.74
CA ALA A 293 0.99 -6.38 26.88
C ALA A 293 1.00 -6.97 25.47
N LEU A 294 1.45 -8.23 25.31
CA LEU A 294 1.61 -8.93 24.02
C LEU A 294 0.64 -8.41 22.96
N LYS A 295 1.15 -7.57 22.04
CA LYS A 295 0.29 -6.85 21.11
C LYS A 295 -0.14 -7.83 20.03
N SER A 296 -1.42 -8.17 20.01
CA SER A 296 -2.06 -8.69 18.81
C SER A 296 -2.17 -7.53 17.83
N GLY A 297 -1.74 -7.72 16.59
CA GLY A 297 -1.83 -6.71 15.53
C GLY A 297 -2.66 -7.25 14.36
N PRO A 298 -3.34 -6.40 13.58
CA PRO A 298 -3.36 -4.95 13.77
C PRO A 298 -4.29 -4.53 14.91
N GLU A 299 -3.93 -3.42 15.58
CA GLU A 299 -4.81 -2.78 16.56
C GLU A 299 -6.18 -2.48 15.93
N LYS A 300 -6.18 -2.02 14.67
CA LYS A 300 -7.41 -1.79 13.91
C LYS A 300 -7.30 -2.42 12.53
N CYS A 301 -8.24 -3.30 12.19
CA CYS A 301 -8.31 -3.87 10.87
C CYS A 301 -8.47 -2.75 9.82
N VAL A 302 -9.41 -1.83 10.07
CA VAL A 302 -9.60 -0.61 9.27
C VAL A 302 -9.79 0.60 10.17
N PHE A 303 -9.08 1.69 9.86
CA PHE A 303 -9.33 3.03 10.41
C PHE A 303 -9.88 3.95 9.33
N ILE A 304 -11.01 4.60 9.61
CA ILE A 304 -11.73 5.49 8.70
C ILE A 304 -11.83 6.86 9.36
N TYR A 305 -11.12 7.84 8.81
CA TYR A 305 -11.07 9.22 9.27
C TYR A 305 -11.38 10.18 8.12
N ASN A 306 -12.42 11.01 8.30
CA ASN A 306 -12.94 11.94 7.31
C ASN A 306 -12.93 11.40 5.87
N THR A 307 -13.43 10.17 5.72
CA THR A 307 -13.33 9.36 4.50
C THR A 307 -14.76 9.13 4.03
N ASN A 308 -15.11 9.64 2.85
CA ASN A 308 -16.52 9.86 2.46
C ASN A 308 -16.89 9.22 1.11
N HIS A 309 -18.15 8.83 0.97
CA HIS A 309 -18.73 8.33 -0.28
C HIS A 309 -18.03 7.11 -0.87
N ASN A 310 -17.47 6.25 -0.02
CA ASN A 310 -16.79 5.03 -0.45
C ASN A 310 -17.71 3.81 -0.40
N LYS A 311 -17.33 2.75 -1.11
CA LYS A 311 -18.02 1.46 -1.10
C LYS A 311 -17.09 0.37 -0.57
N PHE A 312 -17.42 -0.18 0.58
CA PHE A 312 -16.71 -1.31 1.21
C PHE A 312 -17.55 -2.57 1.03
N ARG A 313 -17.11 -3.48 0.16
CA ARG A 313 -17.85 -4.70 -0.19
C ARG A 313 -16.99 -5.95 -0.14
N SER A 314 -17.53 -7.06 0.34
CA SER A 314 -16.87 -8.37 0.31
C SER A 314 -15.48 -8.39 0.98
N ASN A 315 -15.21 -7.47 1.91
CA ASN A 315 -13.95 -7.47 2.66
C ASN A 315 -14.04 -8.40 3.87
N TRP A 316 -12.89 -8.91 4.30
CA TRP A 316 -12.76 -9.83 5.43
C TRP A 316 -11.85 -9.25 6.51
N PHE A 317 -12.41 -8.97 7.68
CA PHE A 317 -11.70 -8.37 8.81
C PHE A 317 -11.73 -9.34 9.99
N GLU A 318 -10.59 -9.95 10.30
CA GLU A 318 -10.51 -10.98 11.33
C GLU A 318 -9.44 -10.74 12.38
N ARG A 319 -9.75 -11.14 13.63
CA ARG A 319 -8.80 -11.20 14.76
C ARG A 319 -8.05 -9.90 15.06
N CYS A 320 -8.69 -8.76 14.79
CA CYS A 320 -8.18 -7.44 15.16
C CYS A 320 -8.71 -7.01 16.54
N ALA A 321 -8.00 -6.10 17.23
CA ALA A 321 -8.53 -5.53 18.46
C ALA A 321 -9.79 -4.67 18.20
N ILE A 322 -9.83 -3.99 17.05
CA ILE A 322 -11.01 -3.32 16.50
C ILE A 322 -11.16 -3.72 15.03
N GLY A 323 -12.34 -4.19 14.61
CA GLY A 323 -12.65 -4.47 13.20
C GLY A 323 -12.63 -3.19 12.35
N VAL A 324 -13.55 -2.26 12.62
CA VAL A 324 -13.56 -0.93 12.00
C VAL A 324 -13.62 0.16 13.06
N HIS A 325 -12.68 1.10 13.02
CA HIS A 325 -12.78 2.35 13.78
C HIS A 325 -13.18 3.48 12.82
N PHE A 326 -14.37 4.02 13.05
CA PHE A 326 -15.02 5.00 12.20
C PHE A 326 -15.23 6.31 12.96
N THR A 327 -14.62 7.40 12.48
CA THR A 327 -14.59 8.69 13.20
C THR A 327 -14.52 9.91 12.26
N ALA A 328 -14.44 11.09 12.86
CA ALA A 328 -14.17 12.38 12.23
C ALA A 328 -15.16 12.77 11.11
N GLY A 329 -16.45 12.52 11.34
CA GLY A 329 -17.50 12.99 10.45
C GLY A 329 -17.56 12.29 9.09
N SER A 330 -16.97 11.10 8.96
CA SER A 330 -17.05 10.29 7.74
C SER A 330 -18.51 10.00 7.36
N GLU A 331 -18.88 10.23 6.10
CA GLU A 331 -20.27 10.25 5.61
C GLU A 331 -20.45 9.55 4.26
N GLY A 332 -21.66 9.07 4.00
CA GLY A 332 -22.04 8.52 2.70
C GLY A 332 -21.33 7.22 2.31
N ASN A 333 -20.65 6.54 3.24
CA ASN A 333 -20.00 5.27 2.96
C ASN A 333 -21.01 4.11 2.99
N GLU A 334 -20.99 3.27 1.96
CA GLU A 334 -21.71 2.00 1.93
C GLU A 334 -20.79 0.90 2.46
N ILE A 335 -21.16 0.26 3.57
CA ILE A 335 -20.42 -0.87 4.17
C ILE A 335 -21.36 -2.06 4.22
N THR A 336 -21.31 -2.93 3.21
CA THR A 336 -22.23 -4.06 3.06
C THR A 336 -21.52 -5.29 2.50
N GLY A 337 -21.98 -6.48 2.86
CA GLY A 337 -21.45 -7.75 2.38
C GLY A 337 -20.03 -8.07 2.86
N ASN A 338 -19.57 -7.45 3.95
CA ASN A 338 -18.27 -7.73 4.55
C ASN A 338 -18.39 -8.81 5.64
N ALA A 339 -17.26 -9.38 6.05
CA ALA A 339 -17.16 -10.35 7.15
C ALA A 339 -16.34 -9.76 8.31
N PHE A 340 -16.94 -9.72 9.50
CA PHE A 340 -16.31 -9.29 10.73
C PHE A 340 -16.18 -10.47 11.69
N VAL A 341 -14.98 -11.06 11.77
CA VAL A 341 -14.78 -12.39 12.36
C VAL A 341 -13.79 -12.35 13.53
N SER A 342 -14.28 -12.68 14.73
CA SER A 342 -13.46 -12.82 15.93
C SER A 342 -12.61 -11.58 16.25
N ASN A 343 -13.10 -10.38 15.93
CA ASN A 343 -12.48 -9.14 16.41
C ASN A 343 -12.87 -8.91 17.88
N ALA A 344 -11.99 -8.31 18.67
CA ALA A 344 -12.30 -8.05 20.09
C ALA A 344 -13.41 -7.00 20.25
N ASN A 345 -13.46 -6.02 19.34
CA ASN A 345 -14.63 -5.15 19.15
C ASN A 345 -14.89 -5.07 17.63
N GLN A 346 -16.11 -5.35 17.19
CA GLN A 346 -16.41 -5.34 15.76
C GLN A 346 -16.32 -3.93 15.18
N VAL A 347 -16.96 -2.95 15.83
CA VAL A 347 -16.97 -1.55 15.40
C VAL A 347 -16.73 -0.60 16.56
N LYS A 348 -15.86 0.38 16.36
CA LYS A 348 -15.73 1.57 17.19
C LYS A 348 -16.21 2.78 16.39
N TYR A 349 -17.44 3.22 16.64
CA TYR A 349 -18.01 4.41 16.01
C TYR A 349 -17.97 5.62 16.95
N VAL A 350 -17.39 6.71 16.48
CA VAL A 350 -17.35 8.00 17.18
C VAL A 350 -18.12 9.03 16.37
N GLY A 351 -19.40 9.19 16.71
CA GLY A 351 -20.30 10.15 16.08
C GLY A 351 -21.69 10.11 16.70
N THR A 352 -22.55 11.05 16.31
CA THR A 352 -23.91 11.22 16.85
C THR A 352 -25.01 10.81 15.89
N ARG A 353 -24.67 10.37 14.67
CA ARG A 353 -25.64 9.97 13.64
C ARG A 353 -25.97 8.48 13.69
N HIS A 354 -27.12 8.13 13.14
CA HIS A 354 -27.49 6.73 12.88
C HIS A 354 -27.03 6.33 11.48
N LEU A 355 -26.27 5.24 11.40
CA LEU A 355 -25.76 4.67 10.15
C LEU A 355 -26.33 3.27 9.99
N ASP A 356 -27.01 3.00 8.87
CA ASP A 356 -27.38 1.64 8.48
C ASP A 356 -26.31 1.07 7.56
N TRP A 357 -25.66 -0.02 7.99
CA TRP A 357 -24.66 -0.77 7.23
C TRP A 357 -25.30 -1.95 6.50
N SER A 358 -26.45 -1.68 5.92
CA SER A 358 -27.10 -2.54 4.93
C SER A 358 -27.52 -1.70 3.72
N THR A 359 -27.62 -2.34 2.57
CA THR A 359 -28.04 -1.68 1.33
C THR A 359 -28.75 -2.69 0.45
N GLY A 360 -29.93 -2.34 -0.08
CA GLY A 360 -30.70 -3.24 -0.95
C GLY A 360 -31.12 -4.55 -0.27
N GLY A 361 -31.45 -4.50 1.03
CA GLY A 361 -31.84 -5.69 1.80
C GLY A 361 -30.68 -6.61 2.18
N ARG A 362 -29.42 -6.15 2.07
CA ARG A 362 -28.24 -6.96 2.38
C ARG A 362 -27.25 -6.20 3.26
N GLY A 363 -26.86 -6.79 4.37
CA GLY A 363 -25.89 -6.28 5.33
C GLY A 363 -24.57 -7.06 5.34
N ASN A 364 -23.94 -7.12 6.51
CA ASN A 364 -22.63 -7.75 6.75
C ASN A 364 -22.79 -9.00 7.63
N TYR A 365 -21.76 -9.83 7.64
CA TYR A 365 -21.65 -10.95 8.57
C TYR A 365 -20.87 -10.56 9.82
N TRP A 366 -21.37 -10.98 10.99
CA TRP A 366 -20.83 -10.65 12.31
C TRP A 366 -20.72 -11.93 13.13
N SER A 367 -19.50 -12.36 13.46
CA SER A 367 -19.28 -13.66 14.13
C SER A 367 -19.84 -13.75 15.56
N ASP A 368 -20.13 -12.62 16.19
CA ASP A 368 -20.69 -12.48 17.54
C ASP A 368 -22.19 -12.18 17.52
N ASN A 369 -22.82 -12.13 16.33
CA ASN A 369 -24.27 -12.02 16.22
C ASN A 369 -24.90 -13.42 16.33
N PRO A 370 -25.74 -13.69 17.36
CA PRO A 370 -26.52 -14.92 17.42
C PRO A 370 -27.70 -14.82 16.43
N ALA A 371 -27.40 -14.96 15.14
CA ALA A 371 -28.37 -14.80 14.07
C ALA A 371 -29.36 -15.97 14.01
N PHE A 372 -30.65 -15.63 13.94
CA PHE A 372 -31.73 -16.56 13.60
C PHE A 372 -32.29 -16.18 12.23
N ASP A 373 -32.52 -17.17 11.38
CA ASP A 373 -33.10 -17.03 10.05
C ASP A 373 -34.17 -18.12 9.92
N LEU A 374 -35.40 -17.74 10.27
CA LEU A 374 -36.56 -18.64 10.28
C LEU A 374 -37.15 -18.83 8.89
N ASN A 375 -36.93 -17.89 7.97
CA ASN A 375 -37.49 -17.92 6.62
C ASN A 375 -36.55 -18.57 5.59
N GLY A 376 -35.27 -18.78 5.95
CA GLY A 376 -34.24 -19.46 5.17
C GLY A 376 -33.65 -18.61 4.03
N ASP A 377 -33.75 -17.29 4.08
CA ASP A 377 -33.27 -16.39 3.02
C ASP A 377 -31.79 -15.99 3.13
N GLY A 378 -31.11 -16.42 4.20
CA GLY A 378 -29.70 -16.14 4.48
C GLY A 378 -29.45 -14.80 5.18
N ILE A 379 -30.51 -14.09 5.58
CA ILE A 379 -30.48 -12.84 6.36
C ILE A 379 -31.07 -13.13 7.74
N ALA A 380 -30.48 -12.54 8.78
CA ALA A 380 -30.99 -12.67 10.13
C ALA A 380 -32.30 -11.88 10.28
N ASP A 381 -33.30 -12.48 10.92
CA ASP A 381 -34.62 -11.87 11.18
C ASP A 381 -34.55 -10.66 12.13
N THR A 382 -33.43 -10.49 12.84
CA THR A 382 -33.21 -9.39 13.78
C THR A 382 -32.02 -8.52 13.37
N ALA A 383 -32.21 -7.20 13.41
CA ALA A 383 -31.13 -6.24 13.20
C ALA A 383 -30.02 -6.38 14.24
N TYR A 384 -28.77 -6.22 13.80
CA TYR A 384 -27.59 -6.26 14.65
C TYR A 384 -27.06 -4.85 14.95
N ARG A 385 -26.46 -4.65 16.13
CA ARG A 385 -25.88 -3.36 16.56
C ARG A 385 -24.46 -3.61 17.06
N PRO A 386 -23.41 -3.35 16.25
CA PRO A 386 -22.03 -3.60 16.65
C PRO A 386 -21.50 -2.59 17.68
N ASN A 387 -22.24 -1.50 17.93
CA ASN A 387 -21.90 -0.54 18.97
C ASN A 387 -23.16 0.03 19.63
N ASP A 388 -23.18 0.08 20.96
CA ASP A 388 -24.25 0.66 21.77
C ASP A 388 -23.73 1.64 22.84
N LEU A 389 -24.63 2.15 23.69
CA LEU A 389 -24.25 3.06 24.79
C LEU A 389 -23.40 2.36 25.86
N ILE A 390 -23.61 1.05 26.06
CA ILE A 390 -22.81 0.26 26.98
C ILE A 390 -21.38 0.18 26.46
N ASP A 391 -21.18 0.01 25.16
CA ASP A 391 -19.85 -0.02 24.55
C ASP A 391 -19.10 1.29 24.77
N ARG A 392 -19.78 2.45 24.72
CA ARG A 392 -19.17 3.74 25.10
C ARG A 392 -18.73 3.78 26.56
N VAL A 393 -19.54 3.25 27.47
CA VAL A 393 -19.19 3.15 28.90
C VAL A 393 -18.01 2.19 29.10
N LEU A 394 -17.99 1.06 28.39
CA LEU A 394 -16.89 0.10 28.44
C LEU A 394 -15.58 0.69 27.88
N TRP A 395 -15.65 1.63 26.94
CA TRP A 395 -14.47 2.35 26.45
C TRP A 395 -13.93 3.38 27.45
N THR A 396 -14.79 4.08 28.20
CA THR A 396 -14.36 5.05 29.21
C THR A 396 -13.95 4.38 30.52
N ALA A 397 -14.54 3.22 30.83
CA ALA A 397 -14.23 2.42 32.02
C ALA A 397 -14.01 0.93 31.64
N PRO A 398 -12.82 0.55 31.14
CA PRO A 398 -12.53 -0.83 30.75
C PRO A 398 -12.75 -1.87 31.86
N ALA A 399 -12.56 -1.48 33.13
CA ALA A 399 -12.82 -2.33 34.30
C ALA A 399 -14.29 -2.78 34.40
N ALA A 400 -15.23 -2.06 33.78
CA ALA A 400 -16.65 -2.41 33.77
C ALA A 400 -16.97 -3.62 32.86
N LYS A 401 -16.00 -4.14 32.07
CA LYS A 401 -16.18 -5.36 31.26
C LYS A 401 -16.62 -6.57 32.09
N VAL A 402 -16.27 -6.63 33.38
CA VAL A 402 -16.71 -7.70 34.29
C VAL A 402 -18.23 -7.72 34.50
N LEU A 403 -18.92 -6.63 34.18
CA LEU A 403 -20.37 -6.47 34.34
C LEU A 403 -21.16 -6.72 33.05
N ILE A 404 -20.50 -7.09 31.94
CA ILE A 404 -21.13 -7.15 30.61
C ILE A 404 -22.31 -8.14 30.56
N ASN A 405 -22.21 -9.24 31.31
CA ASN A 405 -23.26 -10.26 31.42
C ASN A 405 -24.18 -10.04 32.63
N SER A 406 -24.06 -8.91 33.34
CA SER A 406 -24.92 -8.62 34.48
C SER A 406 -26.36 -8.34 34.04
N PRO A 407 -27.36 -8.66 34.87
CA PRO A 407 -28.77 -8.34 34.57
C PRO A 407 -29.01 -6.85 34.30
N ALA A 408 -28.25 -5.96 34.95
CA ALA A 408 -28.37 -4.52 34.73
C ALA A 408 -28.01 -4.12 33.29
N VAL A 409 -26.93 -4.69 32.73
CA VAL A 409 -26.52 -4.44 31.34
C VAL A 409 -27.54 -5.02 30.36
N GLN A 410 -28.10 -6.20 30.64
CA GLN A 410 -29.15 -6.80 29.81
C GLN A 410 -30.43 -5.94 29.79
N VAL A 411 -30.86 -5.41 30.94
CA VAL A 411 -32.01 -4.50 31.02
C VAL A 411 -31.77 -3.21 30.23
N ILE A 412 -30.55 -2.65 30.29
CA ILE A 412 -30.21 -1.47 29.50
C ILE A 412 -30.28 -1.79 28.00
N ARG A 413 -29.67 -2.89 27.55
CA ARG A 413 -29.73 -3.32 26.13
C ARG A 413 -31.16 -3.57 25.65
N TRP A 414 -32.00 -4.20 26.48
CA TRP A 414 -33.42 -4.38 26.18
C TRP A 414 -34.15 -3.04 26.06
N ALA A 415 -33.97 -2.12 27.01
CA ALA A 415 -34.59 -0.80 26.97
C ALA A 415 -34.16 0.00 25.73
N GLN A 416 -32.88 -0.12 25.33
CA GLN A 416 -32.36 0.51 24.12
C GLN A 416 -32.98 -0.06 22.84
N ALA A 417 -33.29 -1.36 22.82
CA ALA A 417 -33.99 -1.97 21.70
C ALA A 417 -35.45 -1.50 21.59
N GLN A 418 -36.12 -1.25 22.72
CA GLN A 418 -37.51 -0.77 22.75
C GLN A 418 -37.64 0.74 22.50
N PHE A 419 -36.63 1.54 22.86
CA PHE A 419 -36.66 3.00 22.73
C PHE A 419 -35.46 3.56 21.92
N PRO A 420 -35.36 3.28 20.60
CA PRO A 420 -34.21 3.69 19.79
C PRO A 420 -34.00 5.21 19.71
N ALA A 421 -35.07 5.99 19.83
CA ALA A 421 -35.04 7.46 19.73
C ALA A 421 -34.25 8.16 20.86
N LEU A 422 -33.92 7.43 21.93
CA LEU A 422 -33.15 7.94 23.08
C LEU A 422 -31.64 7.67 22.95
N LEU A 423 -31.19 7.03 21.86
CA LEU A 423 -29.80 6.66 21.64
C LEU A 423 -28.99 7.81 21.00
N PRO A 424 -27.77 8.08 21.48
CA PRO A 424 -26.90 9.07 20.85
C PRO A 424 -26.20 8.50 19.60
N GLY A 425 -26.95 8.24 18.52
CA GLY A 425 -26.40 7.72 17.26
C GLY A 425 -25.75 6.32 17.38
N GLY A 426 -25.33 5.75 16.25
CA GLY A 426 -24.68 4.44 16.22
C GLY A 426 -24.79 3.74 14.87
N VAL A 427 -24.09 2.63 14.74
CA VAL A 427 -24.20 1.74 13.58
C VAL A 427 -25.26 0.69 13.88
N VAL A 428 -26.13 0.46 12.91
CA VAL A 428 -27.06 -0.66 12.83
C VAL A 428 -26.78 -1.41 11.55
N ASP A 429 -26.91 -2.72 11.58
CA ASP A 429 -27.07 -3.54 10.39
C ASP A 429 -28.49 -4.10 10.39
N SER A 430 -29.38 -3.59 9.53
CA SER A 430 -30.78 -4.03 9.51
C SER A 430 -31.00 -5.35 8.79
N HIS A 431 -30.02 -5.85 8.03
CA HIS A 431 -30.11 -7.09 7.26
C HIS A 431 -28.82 -7.93 7.43
N PRO A 432 -28.47 -8.35 8.66
CA PRO A 432 -27.21 -9.05 8.90
C PRO A 432 -27.21 -10.39 8.18
N LEU A 433 -26.06 -10.80 7.64
CA LEU A 433 -25.91 -12.12 7.02
C LEU A 433 -25.77 -13.21 8.08
N VAL A 434 -26.42 -14.36 7.88
CA VAL A 434 -26.27 -15.53 8.77
C VAL A 434 -24.98 -16.31 8.56
N SER A 435 -24.37 -16.17 7.38
CA SER A 435 -23.12 -16.83 7.01
C SER A 435 -22.14 -15.85 6.38
N PRO A 436 -20.83 -16.03 6.59
CA PRO A 436 -19.85 -15.14 6.00
C PRO A 436 -19.89 -15.22 4.47
N PRO A 437 -19.64 -14.11 3.75
CA PRO A 437 -19.41 -14.14 2.31
C PRO A 437 -18.22 -15.08 1.99
N GLN A 438 -18.18 -15.57 0.75
CA GLN A 438 -17.05 -16.40 0.32
C GLN A 438 -15.73 -15.66 0.53
N ARG A 439 -14.82 -16.34 1.21
CA ARG A 439 -13.46 -15.85 1.41
C ARG A 439 -12.72 -15.90 0.08
N VAL A 440 -12.35 -14.75 -0.46
CA VAL A 440 -11.46 -14.70 -1.63
C VAL A 440 -10.10 -15.25 -1.17
N ALA A 441 -9.70 -16.40 -1.70
CA ALA A 441 -8.40 -16.98 -1.40
C ALA A 441 -7.30 -16.02 -1.88
N PRO A 442 -6.21 -15.82 -1.12
CA PRO A 442 -5.02 -15.17 -1.65
C PRO A 442 -4.60 -15.93 -2.91
N LYS A 443 -4.26 -15.21 -4.01
CA LYS A 443 -3.52 -15.86 -5.08
C LYS A 443 -2.23 -16.40 -4.47
N GLU A 444 -2.01 -17.71 -4.56
CA GLU A 444 -0.73 -18.29 -4.18
C GLU A 444 0.37 -17.58 -4.98
N ALA A 445 1.34 -17.02 -4.26
CA ALA A 445 2.51 -16.41 -4.86
C ALA A 445 3.24 -17.51 -5.65
N ARG A 446 3.34 -17.35 -6.98
CA ARG A 446 4.23 -18.16 -7.81
C ARG A 446 5.65 -17.58 -7.80
#